data_AF-A0A7J3Y0S1-F1
#
_entry.id   AF-A0A7J3Y0S1-F1
#
_cell.length_a   1.000
_cell.length_b   1.000
_cell.length_c   1.000
_cell.angle_alpha   90.00
_cell.angle_beta   90.00
_cell.angle_gamma   90.00
#
_symmetry.space_group_name_H-M   'P 1'
#
loop_
_entity.id
_entity.type
_entity.pdbx_description
1 polymer ?
#
loop_
_entity_poly.entity_id
_entity_poly.type
_entity_poly.pdbx_seq_one_letter_code
_entity_poly.pdbx_strand_id
1 'polypeptide(L)'
;MEDRDLLLSILRKLLKAEEKPGPGKAQPGLEVEQVDVDSPHGIYRYSRDKGRWILEWVDEDDFTQRLEPGNYVVYFDNAKCPACRVYDVYWYPFVKLIGDTYPCTYLIALCNWFSRDCNSNAASRAFEKFDVHASPTTLIMTVDSEKRVARSRKIEGVKRMDELAKAIEEFLSPKS
;
A
#
# COMPACT_ATOMS: atom_id res chain seq x y z
N MET A 1 4.32 0.96 -51.41
CA MET A 1 4.49 -0.33 -50.68
C MET A 1 5.35 -0.13 -49.43
N GLU A 2 6.29 0.82 -49.43
CA GLU A 2 7.20 1.14 -48.31
C GLU A 2 6.54 1.76 -47.07
N ASP A 3 5.51 2.62 -47.22
CA ASP A 3 4.88 3.30 -46.07
C ASP A 3 4.13 2.35 -45.12
N ARG A 4 3.51 1.30 -45.65
CA ARG A 4 2.76 0.33 -44.84
C ARG A 4 3.69 -0.47 -43.94
N ASP A 5 4.87 -0.81 -44.43
CA ASP A 5 5.84 -1.59 -43.68
C ASP A 5 6.54 -0.73 -42.62
N LEU A 6 6.74 0.57 -42.90
CA LEU A 6 7.21 1.53 -41.90
C LEU A 6 6.19 1.72 -40.78
N LEU A 7 4.91 1.90 -41.10
CA LEU A 7 3.82 2.01 -40.12
C LEU A 7 3.70 0.75 -39.27
N LEU A 8 3.78 -0.44 -39.88
CA LEU A 8 3.80 -1.72 -39.16
C LEU A 8 5.03 -1.86 -38.26
N SER A 9 6.18 -1.34 -38.67
CA SER A 9 7.40 -1.36 -37.85
C SER A 9 7.31 -0.43 -36.64
N ILE A 10 6.67 0.74 -36.79
CA ILE A 10 6.45 1.70 -35.71
C ILE A 10 5.39 1.15 -34.74
N LEU A 11 4.28 0.60 -35.26
CA LEU A 11 3.26 -0.07 -34.43
C LEU A 11 3.86 -1.23 -33.65
N ARG A 12 4.71 -2.07 -34.26
CA ARG A 12 5.41 -3.15 -33.54
C ARG A 12 6.39 -2.63 -32.49
N LYS A 13 7.07 -1.51 -32.74
CA LYS A 13 7.98 -0.89 -31.76
C LYS A 13 7.21 -0.25 -30.60
N LEU A 14 6.05 0.37 -30.85
CA LEU A 14 5.17 0.92 -29.83
C LEU A 14 4.53 -0.19 -29.00
N LEU A 15 4.08 -1.28 -29.62
CA LEU A 15 3.53 -2.45 -28.92
C LEU A 15 4.59 -3.22 -28.12
N LYS A 16 5.85 -3.26 -28.59
CA LYS A 16 6.97 -3.86 -27.84
C LYS A 16 7.48 -2.97 -26.70
N ALA A 17 7.16 -1.67 -26.69
CA ALA A 17 7.64 -0.73 -25.68
C ALA A 17 6.86 -0.83 -24.34
N GLU A 18 5.78 -1.62 -24.28
CA GLU A 18 4.95 -1.77 -23.07
C GLU A 18 4.67 -3.23 -22.69
N GLU A 19 5.51 -4.17 -23.08
CA GLU A 19 5.60 -5.41 -22.30
C GLU A 19 6.43 -5.10 -21.05
N LYS A 20 5.80 -4.40 -20.08
CA LYS A 20 6.21 -4.56 -18.68
C LYS A 20 6.25 -6.08 -18.46
N PRO A 21 7.34 -6.65 -17.93
CA PRO A 21 7.34 -8.06 -17.58
C PRO A 21 6.08 -8.30 -16.75
N GLY A 22 5.18 -9.17 -17.23
CA GLY A 22 3.94 -9.50 -16.52
C GLY A 22 4.27 -9.82 -15.07
N PRO A 23 3.34 -9.54 -14.12
CA PRO A 23 3.65 -9.42 -12.70
C PRO A 23 4.58 -10.55 -12.29
N GLY A 24 5.86 -10.20 -12.07
CA GLY A 24 6.83 -11.15 -11.56
C GLY A 24 6.20 -11.80 -10.33
N LYS A 25 6.38 -13.11 -10.16
CA LYS A 25 5.86 -13.83 -8.98
C LYS A 25 6.09 -12.97 -7.75
N ALA A 26 5.03 -12.68 -6.99
CA ALA A 26 5.09 -11.87 -5.79
C ALA A 26 6.24 -12.39 -4.91
N GLN A 27 7.33 -11.61 -4.82
CA GLN A 27 8.52 -11.99 -4.10
C GLN A 27 8.86 -10.87 -3.12
N PRO A 28 8.97 -11.19 -1.81
CA PRO A 28 9.49 -10.26 -0.84
C PRO A 28 10.81 -9.64 -1.30
N GLY A 29 10.97 -8.33 -1.09
CA GLY A 29 12.09 -7.53 -1.55
C GLY A 29 11.86 -6.79 -2.87
N LEU A 30 10.73 -6.99 -3.56
CA LEU A 30 10.37 -6.17 -4.73
C LEU A 30 10.25 -4.69 -4.34
N GLU A 31 10.96 -3.80 -5.05
CA GLU A 31 10.97 -2.37 -4.79
C GLU A 31 10.24 -1.58 -5.87
N VAL A 32 9.22 -0.83 -5.50
CA VAL A 32 8.42 0.01 -6.41
C VAL A 32 8.37 1.46 -5.93
N GLU A 33 8.19 2.37 -6.87
CA GLU A 33 8.07 3.81 -6.57
C GLU A 33 6.70 4.12 -5.97
N GLN A 34 5.67 3.44 -6.49
CA GLN A 34 4.29 3.45 -6.02
C GLN A 34 3.74 2.04 -6.16
N VAL A 35 2.83 1.66 -5.27
CA VAL A 35 2.06 0.42 -5.35
C VAL A 35 0.82 0.71 -6.20
N ASP A 36 0.71 0.06 -7.35
CA ASP A 36 -0.35 0.30 -8.33
C ASP A 36 -1.20 -0.96 -8.58
N VAL A 37 -2.13 -0.87 -9.52
CA VAL A 37 -3.07 -1.97 -9.85
C VAL A 37 -2.39 -3.20 -10.42
N ASP A 38 -1.18 -3.07 -10.97
CA ASP A 38 -0.41 -4.16 -11.56
C ASP A 38 0.62 -4.74 -10.56
N SER A 39 0.77 -4.09 -9.40
CA SER A 39 1.69 -4.52 -8.36
C SER A 39 1.23 -5.84 -7.74
N PRO A 40 2.16 -6.75 -7.39
CA PRO A 40 1.78 -7.99 -6.70
C PRO A 40 1.03 -7.71 -5.40
N HIS A 41 0.03 -8.53 -5.06
CA HIS A 41 -0.65 -8.33 -3.79
C HIS A 41 0.30 -8.65 -2.63
N GLY A 42 0.04 -8.03 -1.49
CA GLY A 42 0.85 -8.19 -0.31
C GLY A 42 0.89 -6.96 0.56
N ILE A 43 1.74 -7.03 1.57
CA ILE A 43 2.01 -5.92 2.47
C ILE A 43 3.32 -5.26 2.05
N TYR A 44 3.22 -3.99 1.70
CA TYR A 44 4.36 -3.14 1.37
C TYR A 44 4.72 -2.27 2.55
N ARG A 45 6.02 -2.04 2.73
CA ARG A 45 6.57 -1.08 3.70
C ARG A 45 7.29 0.03 2.96
N TYR A 46 7.07 1.27 3.37
CA TYR A 46 7.84 2.39 2.85
C TYR A 46 9.24 2.41 3.48
N SER A 47 10.28 2.35 2.65
CA SER A 47 11.67 2.57 3.01
C SER A 47 12.01 4.04 2.77
N ARG A 48 12.26 4.76 3.87
CA ARG A 48 12.61 6.19 3.84
C ARG A 48 13.98 6.43 3.24
N ASP A 49 14.93 5.54 3.53
CA ASP A 49 16.30 5.55 3.02
C ASP A 49 16.36 5.41 1.49
N LYS A 50 15.48 4.60 0.91
CA LYS A 50 15.41 4.41 -0.55
C LYS A 50 14.39 5.31 -1.22
N GLY A 51 13.41 5.82 -0.47
CA GLY A 51 12.24 6.50 -1.03
C GLY A 51 11.36 5.57 -1.88
N ARG A 52 11.28 4.29 -1.51
CA ARG A 52 10.61 3.22 -2.26
C ARG A 52 9.69 2.40 -1.35
N TRP A 53 8.67 1.80 -1.94
CA TRP A 53 7.85 0.78 -1.30
C TRP A 53 8.47 -0.59 -1.56
N ILE A 54 8.65 -1.36 -0.49
CA ILE A 54 9.22 -2.70 -0.54
C ILE A 54 8.13 -3.69 -0.20
N LEU A 55 7.87 -4.66 -1.08
CA LEU A 55 7.00 -5.79 -0.78
C LEU A 55 7.67 -6.62 0.32
N GLU A 56 7.12 -6.60 1.53
CA GLU A 56 7.72 -7.29 2.69
C GLU A 56 7.12 -8.68 2.87
N TRP A 57 5.79 -8.79 2.78
CA TRP A 57 5.08 -10.02 3.12
C TRP A 57 4.01 -10.38 2.10
N VAL A 58 4.05 -11.64 1.65
CA VAL A 58 3.09 -12.21 0.70
C VAL A 58 2.29 -13.34 1.37
N ASP A 59 2.95 -14.26 2.07
CA ASP A 59 2.35 -15.52 2.54
C ASP A 59 2.16 -15.62 4.07
N GLU A 60 2.50 -14.59 4.83
CA GLU A 60 2.37 -14.58 6.30
C GLU A 60 0.89 -14.70 6.76
N ASP A 61 0.64 -15.48 7.81
CA ASP A 61 -0.72 -15.62 8.38
C ASP A 61 -1.15 -14.38 9.20
N ASP A 62 -0.20 -13.74 9.89
CA ASP A 62 -0.44 -12.53 10.67
C ASP A 62 0.78 -11.62 10.60
N PHE A 63 0.75 -10.66 9.67
CA PHE A 63 1.86 -9.73 9.49
C PHE A 63 2.16 -8.89 10.74
N THR A 64 1.19 -8.70 11.65
CA THR A 64 1.42 -7.88 12.85
C THR A 64 2.44 -8.50 13.79
N GLN A 65 2.61 -9.83 13.77
CA GLN A 65 3.63 -10.53 14.56
C GLN A 65 5.06 -10.24 14.08
N ARG A 66 5.20 -9.73 12.85
CA ARG A 66 6.48 -9.30 12.26
C ARG A 66 6.79 -7.83 12.54
N LEU A 67 5.86 -7.09 13.12
CA LEU A 67 6.06 -5.69 13.44
C LEU A 67 6.89 -5.54 14.71
N GLU A 68 7.80 -4.58 14.67
CA GLU A 68 8.50 -4.12 15.87
C GLU A 68 7.63 -3.12 16.64
N PRO A 69 7.89 -2.91 17.94
CA PRO A 69 7.15 -1.93 18.73
C PRO A 69 7.22 -0.53 18.09
N GLY A 70 6.08 0.16 18.03
CA GLY A 70 6.00 1.48 17.39
C GLY A 70 4.63 1.81 16.80
N ASN A 71 4.55 2.97 16.13
CA ASN A 71 3.32 3.41 15.48
C ASN A 71 3.35 3.08 13.99
N TYR A 72 2.19 2.69 13.45
CA TYR A 72 2.01 2.29 12.07
C TYR A 72 0.80 2.99 11.48
N VAL A 73 0.91 3.36 10.20
CA VAL A 73 -0.21 3.84 9.39
C VAL A 73 -0.32 2.90 8.19
N VAL A 74 -1.40 2.14 8.13
CA VAL A 74 -1.64 1.12 7.11
C VAL A 74 -2.74 1.61 6.17
N TYR A 75 -2.43 1.71 4.90
CA TYR A 75 -3.40 1.95 3.84
C TYR A 75 -3.88 0.61 3.27
N PHE A 76 -5.17 0.30 3.47
CA PHE A 76 -5.85 -0.82 2.83
C PHE A 76 -6.36 -0.41 1.45
N ASP A 77 -5.66 -0.90 0.43
CA ASP A 77 -5.88 -0.59 -0.97
C ASP A 77 -6.43 -1.81 -1.73
N ASN A 78 -7.38 -1.54 -2.62
CA ASN A 78 -7.91 -2.51 -3.55
C ASN A 78 -7.62 -2.06 -4.98
N ALA A 79 -6.96 -2.91 -5.79
CA ALA A 79 -6.61 -2.59 -7.18
C ALA A 79 -7.86 -2.17 -7.99
N LYS A 80 -9.00 -2.82 -7.75
CA LYS A 80 -10.28 -2.56 -8.46
C LYS A 80 -11.12 -1.43 -7.85
N CYS A 81 -10.60 -0.67 -6.89
CA CYS A 81 -11.30 0.42 -6.19
C CYS A 81 -10.96 1.80 -6.78
N PRO A 82 -11.88 2.48 -7.49
CA PRO A 82 -11.61 3.81 -8.07
C PRO A 82 -11.33 4.88 -7.02
N ALA A 83 -12.00 4.82 -5.86
CA ALA A 83 -11.75 5.75 -4.76
C ALA A 83 -10.34 5.61 -4.17
N CYS A 84 -9.75 4.42 -4.26
CA CYS A 84 -8.38 4.14 -3.83
C CYS A 84 -7.39 4.83 -4.77
N ARG A 85 -7.63 4.78 -6.08
CA ARG A 85 -6.85 5.56 -7.09
C ARG A 85 -6.91 7.06 -6.85
N VAL A 86 -8.05 7.59 -6.38
CA VAL A 86 -8.15 9.00 -5.96
C VAL A 86 -7.33 9.25 -4.69
N TYR A 87 -7.33 8.32 -3.74
CA TYR A 87 -6.57 8.46 -2.50
C TYR A 87 -5.06 8.40 -2.72
N ASP A 88 -4.58 7.63 -3.70
CA ASP A 88 -3.17 7.57 -4.09
C ASP A 88 -2.56 8.96 -4.36
N VAL A 89 -3.36 9.88 -4.91
CA VAL A 89 -2.98 11.29 -5.18
C VAL A 89 -2.60 12.04 -3.90
N TYR A 90 -3.16 11.66 -2.75
CA TYR A 90 -2.86 12.27 -1.46
C TYR A 90 -1.90 11.42 -0.63
N TRP A 91 -2.07 10.10 -0.65
CA TRP A 91 -1.29 9.16 0.15
C TRP A 91 0.21 9.20 -0.19
N TYR A 92 0.57 9.07 -1.48
CA TYR A 92 1.98 9.02 -1.85
C TYR A 92 2.72 10.34 -1.56
N PRO A 93 2.18 11.52 -1.93
CA PRO A 93 2.79 12.79 -1.52
C PRO A 93 2.83 12.97 0.00
N PHE A 94 1.80 12.54 0.73
CA PHE A 94 1.81 12.59 2.20
C PHE A 94 2.99 11.82 2.78
N VAL A 95 3.13 10.53 2.44
CA VAL A 95 4.20 9.69 2.96
C VAL A 95 5.57 10.25 2.61
N LYS A 96 5.75 10.74 1.37
CA LYS A 96 7.04 11.24 0.87
C LYS A 96 7.44 12.62 1.41
N LEU A 97 6.49 13.54 1.58
CA LEU A 97 6.78 14.94 1.91
C LEU A 97 6.61 15.26 3.39
N ILE A 98 5.65 14.60 4.05
CA ILE A 98 5.23 14.93 5.42
C ILE A 98 5.42 13.72 6.34
N GLY A 99 5.42 12.50 5.83
CA GLY A 99 5.46 11.30 6.66
C GLY A 99 6.66 11.22 7.61
N ASP A 100 7.77 11.89 7.31
CA ASP A 100 8.96 11.96 8.19
C ASP A 100 8.71 12.76 9.48
N THR A 101 7.70 13.64 9.53
CA THR A 101 7.38 14.43 10.73
C THR A 101 6.75 13.60 11.83
N TYR A 102 6.25 12.41 11.50
CA TYR A 102 5.59 11.51 12.45
C TYR A 102 6.44 10.27 12.69
N PRO A 103 6.59 9.82 13.96
CA PRO A 103 7.31 8.60 14.31
C PRO A 103 6.46 7.35 13.98
N CYS A 104 6.10 7.21 12.71
CA CYS A 104 5.26 6.15 12.17
C CYS A 104 6.02 5.38 11.08
N THR A 105 5.72 4.09 10.97
CA THR A 105 5.99 3.29 9.76
C THR A 105 4.76 3.31 8.87
N TYR A 106 4.95 3.53 7.57
CA TYR A 106 3.88 3.48 6.58
C TYR A 106 3.84 2.14 5.87
N LEU A 107 2.66 1.54 5.83
CA LEU A 107 2.40 0.26 5.18
C LEU A 107 1.26 0.40 4.17
N ILE A 108 1.27 -0.43 3.13
CA ILE A 108 0.13 -0.65 2.23
C ILE A 108 -0.23 -2.13 2.27
N ALA A 109 -1.51 -2.45 2.46
CA ALA A 109 -2.05 -3.78 2.22
C ALA A 109 -2.81 -3.76 0.90
N LEU A 110 -2.24 -4.39 -0.14
CA LEU A 110 -2.83 -4.43 -1.48
C LEU A 110 -3.50 -5.80 -1.72
N CYS A 111 -4.75 -5.77 -2.15
CA CYS A 111 -5.47 -6.88 -2.78
C CYS A 111 -6.20 -6.39 -4.04
N ASN A 112 -6.84 -7.28 -4.81
CA ASN A 112 -7.73 -6.84 -5.89
C ASN A 112 -9.07 -6.38 -5.35
N TRP A 113 -9.66 -7.15 -4.43
CA TRP A 113 -10.95 -6.86 -3.80
C TRP A 113 -11.09 -7.54 -2.42
N PHE A 114 -10.55 -6.90 -1.39
CA PHE A 114 -10.52 -7.36 0.00
C PHE A 114 -9.96 -8.79 0.11
N SER A 115 -10.41 -9.59 1.08
CA SER A 115 -10.01 -10.99 1.22
C SER A 115 -10.60 -11.93 0.18
N ARG A 116 -11.64 -11.52 -0.55
CA ARG A 116 -12.36 -12.38 -1.51
C ARG A 116 -11.62 -12.58 -2.82
N ASP A 117 -10.84 -11.59 -3.24
CA ASP A 117 -10.01 -11.64 -4.45
C ASP A 117 -8.62 -11.12 -4.08
N CYS A 118 -7.82 -12.00 -3.50
CA CYS A 118 -6.45 -11.69 -3.12
C CYS A 118 -5.53 -12.91 -3.25
N ASN A 119 -4.43 -12.76 -4.00
CA ASN A 119 -3.41 -13.80 -4.16
C ASN A 119 -2.25 -13.68 -3.15
N SER A 120 -2.40 -12.87 -2.10
CA SER A 120 -1.50 -12.81 -0.96
C SER A 120 -2.26 -13.20 0.31
N ASN A 121 -1.76 -14.21 1.02
CA ASN A 121 -2.29 -14.60 2.33
C ASN A 121 -2.12 -13.43 3.33
N ALA A 122 -0.95 -12.79 3.37
CA ALA A 122 -0.65 -11.70 4.29
C ALA A 122 -1.63 -10.52 4.14
N ALA A 123 -1.88 -10.07 2.91
CA ALA A 123 -2.82 -8.99 2.66
C ALA A 123 -4.26 -9.43 2.93
N SER A 124 -4.67 -10.61 2.45
CA SER A 124 -6.02 -11.14 2.70
C SER A 124 -6.35 -11.23 4.19
N ARG A 125 -5.44 -11.80 4.98
CA ARG A 125 -5.57 -11.91 6.44
C ARG A 125 -5.55 -10.56 7.13
N ALA A 126 -4.82 -9.58 6.62
CA ALA A 126 -4.88 -8.22 7.15
C ALA A 126 -6.28 -7.62 7.00
N PHE A 127 -6.90 -7.74 5.82
CA PHE A 127 -8.27 -7.25 5.60
C PHE A 127 -9.28 -7.91 6.56
N GLU A 128 -9.17 -9.23 6.75
CA GLU A 128 -10.01 -9.98 7.69
C GLU A 128 -9.78 -9.57 9.15
N LYS A 129 -8.52 -9.58 9.59
CA LYS A 129 -8.13 -9.30 10.99
C LYS A 129 -8.58 -7.93 11.45
N PHE A 130 -8.49 -6.93 10.57
CA PHE A 130 -8.87 -5.56 10.89
C PHE A 130 -10.31 -5.23 10.49
N ASP A 131 -11.09 -6.21 10.04
CA ASP A 131 -12.51 -6.07 9.70
C ASP A 131 -12.74 -4.91 8.71
N VAL A 132 -11.97 -4.89 7.63
CA VAL A 132 -12.00 -3.83 6.61
C VAL A 132 -12.95 -4.24 5.49
N HIS A 133 -14.11 -3.58 5.44
CA HIS A 133 -15.18 -3.83 4.45
C HIS A 133 -15.39 -2.68 3.47
N ALA A 134 -14.66 -1.58 3.64
CA ALA A 134 -14.67 -0.42 2.76
C ALA A 134 -13.24 -0.04 2.36
N SER A 135 -13.06 0.45 1.14
CA SER A 135 -11.77 0.95 0.65
C SER A 135 -11.95 2.30 -0.07
N PRO A 136 -11.00 3.23 0.07
CA PRO A 136 -9.79 3.12 0.88
C PRO A 136 -10.10 3.16 2.38
N THR A 137 -9.31 2.44 3.17
CA THR A 137 -9.32 2.54 4.63
C THR A 137 -7.91 2.76 5.13
N THR A 138 -7.74 3.71 6.04
CA THR A 138 -6.48 3.94 6.74
C THR A 138 -6.62 3.47 8.19
N LEU A 139 -5.72 2.60 8.61
CA LEU A 139 -5.60 2.14 9.98
C LEU A 139 -4.39 2.81 10.61
N ILE A 140 -4.59 3.53 11.71
CA ILE A 140 -3.51 4.05 12.55
C ILE A 140 -3.44 3.13 13.78
N MET A 141 -2.27 2.58 14.08
CA MET A 141 -2.12 1.64 15.19
C MET A 141 -0.80 1.77 15.94
N THR A 142 -0.77 1.32 17.18
CA THR A 142 0.44 1.20 18.02
C THR A 142 0.65 -0.27 18.36
N VAL A 143 1.86 -0.76 18.11
CA VAL A 143 2.33 -2.09 18.53
C VAL A 143 3.17 -1.94 19.80
N ASP A 144 2.84 -2.71 20.83
CA ASP A 144 3.53 -2.70 22.13
C ASP A 144 4.82 -3.54 22.12
N SER A 145 5.54 -3.54 23.25
CA SER A 145 6.75 -4.34 23.44
C SER A 145 6.54 -5.86 23.37
N GLU A 146 5.29 -6.33 23.54
CA GLU A 146 4.89 -7.72 23.39
C GLU A 146 4.45 -8.05 21.95
N LYS A 147 4.68 -7.13 21.00
CA LYS A 147 4.31 -7.24 19.58
C LYS A 147 2.80 -7.41 19.34
N ARG A 148 1.98 -6.83 20.23
CA ARG A 148 0.52 -6.81 20.09
C ARG A 148 0.05 -5.43 19.68
N VAL A 149 -1.07 -5.38 18.96
CA VAL A 149 -1.76 -4.12 18.66
C VAL A 149 -2.44 -3.60 19.92
N ALA A 150 -1.79 -2.66 20.62
CA ALA A 150 -2.29 -2.10 21.88
C ALA A 150 -3.38 -1.05 21.67
N ARG A 151 -3.34 -0.33 20.55
CA ARG A 151 -4.34 0.68 20.17
C ARG A 151 -4.47 0.78 18.67
N SER A 152 -5.67 1.01 18.17
CA SER A 152 -5.91 1.26 16.76
C SER A 152 -7.10 2.19 16.51
N ARG A 153 -7.11 2.85 15.35
CA ARG A 153 -8.19 3.69 14.83
C ARG A 153 -8.33 3.45 13.34
N LYS A 154 -9.51 3.03 12.88
CA LYS A 154 -9.85 2.93 11.45
C LYS A 154 -10.46 4.25 10.96
N ILE A 155 -10.12 4.63 9.74
CA ILE A 155 -10.59 5.82 9.08
C ILE A 155 -10.98 5.43 7.65
N GLU A 156 -12.26 5.53 7.33
CA GLU A 156 -12.78 5.13 6.02
C GLU A 156 -12.84 6.30 5.03
N GLY A 157 -12.71 5.95 3.76
CA GLY A 157 -12.80 6.87 2.64
C GLY A 157 -11.53 7.68 2.41
N VAL A 158 -11.54 8.43 1.32
CA VAL A 158 -10.43 9.31 0.92
C VAL A 158 -10.18 10.34 2.03
N LYS A 159 -8.90 10.58 2.32
CA LYS A 159 -8.46 11.68 3.18
C LYS A 159 -7.48 12.55 2.43
N ARG A 160 -7.65 13.86 2.53
CA ARG A 160 -6.64 14.80 2.08
C ARG A 160 -5.45 14.78 3.04
N MET A 161 -4.32 15.34 2.60
CA MET A 161 -3.07 15.31 3.36
C MET A 161 -3.20 15.94 4.75
N ASP A 162 -3.95 17.05 4.86
CA ASP A 162 -4.26 17.76 6.11
C ASP A 162 -5.16 16.94 7.04
N GLU A 163 -6.17 16.27 6.48
CA GLU A 163 -7.08 15.40 7.23
C GLU A 163 -6.33 14.17 7.79
N LEU A 164 -5.42 13.58 7.00
CA LEU A 164 -4.58 12.47 7.43
C LEU A 164 -3.57 12.89 8.50
N ALA A 165 -2.89 14.03 8.30
CA ALA A 165 -1.99 14.64 9.30
C ALA A 165 -2.70 14.81 10.65
N LYS A 166 -3.85 15.49 10.63
CA LYS A 166 -4.66 15.73 11.83
C LYS A 166 -5.06 14.43 12.52
N ALA A 167 -5.46 13.42 11.76
CA ALA A 167 -5.87 12.14 12.35
C ALA A 167 -4.70 11.40 13.01
N ILE A 168 -3.49 11.48 12.44
CA ILE A 168 -2.26 10.94 13.02
C ILE A 168 -1.89 11.72 14.29
N GLU A 169 -1.94 13.05 14.26
CA GLU A 169 -1.66 13.89 15.43
C GLU A 169 -2.61 13.62 16.59
N GLU A 170 -3.92 13.57 16.32
CA GLU A 170 -4.94 13.22 17.32
C GLU A 170 -4.69 11.82 17.89
N PHE A 171 -4.28 10.86 17.06
CA PHE A 171 -3.96 9.53 17.53
C PHE A 171 -2.70 9.54 18.40
N LEU A 172 -1.62 10.19 17.98
CA LEU A 172 -0.35 10.20 18.71
C LEU A 172 -0.38 11.06 19.98
N SER A 173 -1.32 11.99 20.08
CA SER A 173 -1.48 12.82 21.28
C SER A 173 -1.76 11.95 22.52
N PRO A 174 -1.10 12.23 23.66
CA PRO A 174 -1.42 11.56 24.92
C PRO A 174 -2.90 11.77 25.24
N LYS A 175 -3.59 10.70 25.65
CA LYS A 175 -4.90 10.86 26.29
C LYS A 175 -4.63 11.50 27.65
N SER A 176 -4.94 12.79 27.77
CA SER A 176 -5.03 13.52 29.03
C SER A 176 -6.05 12.89 29.97
#